data_AF-A0A7S9WR52-F1
#
_entry.id   AF-A0A7S9WR52-F1
#
_cell.length_a   1.000
_cell.length_b   1.000
_cell.length_c   1.000
_cell.angle_alpha   90.00
_cell.angle_beta   90.00
_cell.angle_gamma   90.00
#
_symmetry.space_group_name_H-M   'P 1'
#
loop_
_entity.id
_entity.type
_entity.pdbx_description
1 polymer ?
#
loop_
_entity_poly.entity_id
_entity_poly.type
_entity_poly.pdbx_seq_one_letter_code
_entity_poly.pdbx_strand_id
1 'polypeptide(L)'
;MDDKFEPYRQKAKDACKDEIKKYIALNKALFLSRLGKKEMDLLRSDFEITRLKTLSKLMASLSLEEHFEIRDLIVDDGEIRSLPDFFQSCLH
;
A
#
# COMPACT_ATOMS: atom_id res chain seq x y z
N MET A 1 14.53 17.37 2.21
CA MET A 1 14.92 16.53 1.06
C MET A 1 13.71 16.48 0.16
N ASP A 2 13.86 16.75 -1.14
CA ASP A 2 12.78 16.46 -2.08
C ASP A 2 12.51 14.97 -2.08
N ASP A 3 11.25 14.61 -1.90
CA ASP A 3 10.80 13.23 -1.97
C ASP A 3 10.88 12.75 -3.43
N LYS A 4 11.99 12.10 -3.76
CA LYS A 4 12.27 11.57 -5.11
C LYS A 4 11.25 10.51 -5.55
N PHE A 5 10.52 9.91 -4.60
CA PHE A 5 9.50 8.91 -4.89
C PHE A 5 8.11 9.52 -5.14
N GLU A 6 7.91 10.80 -4.83
CA GLU A 6 6.60 11.47 -4.85
C GLU A 6 5.87 11.33 -6.20
N PRO A 7 6.51 11.49 -7.38
CA PRO A 7 5.82 11.32 -8.65
C PRO A 7 5.22 9.91 -8.82
N TYR A 8 5.99 8.88 -8.42
CA TYR A 8 5.56 7.49 -8.49
C TYR A 8 4.48 7.18 -7.47
N ARG A 9 4.61 7.71 -6.24
CA ARG A 9 3.59 7.57 -5.20
C ARG A 9 2.27 8.18 -5.66
N GLN A 10 2.30 9.41 -6.17
CA GLN A 10 1.10 10.12 -6.60
C GLN A 10 0.40 9.36 -7.72
N LYS A 11 1.14 8.93 -8.74
CA LYS A 11 0.60 8.10 -9.83
C LYS A 11 -0.05 6.82 -9.31
N ALA A 12 0.65 6.07 -8.46
CA ALA A 12 0.16 4.82 -7.92
C ALA A 12 -1.07 5.03 -7.01
N LYS A 13 -1.05 6.05 -6.17
CA LYS A 13 -2.15 6.44 -5.28
C LYS A 13 -3.39 6.88 -6.05
N ASP A 14 -3.23 7.66 -7.11
CA ASP A 14 -4.35 8.10 -7.95
C ASP A 14 -4.99 6.93 -8.69
N ALA A 15 -4.19 6.01 -9.23
CA ALA A 15 -4.68 4.80 -9.89
C ALA A 15 -5.41 3.82 -8.93
N CYS A 16 -5.05 3.82 -7.66
CA CYS A 16 -5.57 2.88 -6.65
C CYS A 16 -6.39 3.56 -5.53
N LYS A 17 -6.89 4.78 -5.78
CA LYS A 17 -7.50 5.64 -4.76
C LYS A 17 -8.65 4.98 -4.01
N ASP A 18 -9.51 4.26 -4.74
CA ASP A 18 -10.68 3.59 -4.15
C ASP A 18 -10.27 2.37 -3.32
N GLU A 19 -9.29 1.61 -3.78
CA GLU A 19 -8.75 0.45 -3.05
C GLU A 19 -8.00 0.85 -1.79
N ILE A 20 -7.21 1.93 -1.86
CA ILE A 20 -6.55 2.52 -0.69
C ILE A 20 -7.60 3.01 0.31
N LYS A 21 -8.66 3.68 -0.14
CA LYS A 21 -9.76 4.13 0.73
C LYS A 21 -10.45 2.95 1.43
N LYS A 22 -10.69 1.85 0.72
CA LYS A 22 -11.24 0.60 1.29
C LYS A 22 -10.29 -0.02 2.32
N TYR A 23 -8.99 -0.10 1.99
CA TYR A 23 -7.96 -0.57 2.91
C TYR A 23 -7.94 0.25 4.21
N ILE A 24 -7.92 1.58 4.11
CA ILE A 24 -7.93 2.48 5.28
C ILE A 24 -9.20 2.29 6.11
N ALA A 25 -10.36 2.14 5.47
CA ALA A 25 -11.63 1.91 6.17
C ALA A 25 -11.61 0.59 6.95
N LEU A 26 -11.12 -0.50 6.35
CA LEU A 26 -10.99 -1.80 7.03
C LEU A 26 -9.94 -1.76 8.14
N ASN A 27 -8.81 -1.06 7.95
CA ASN A 27 -7.81 -0.89 8.99
C ASN A 27 -8.39 -0.16 10.22
N LYS A 28 -9.14 0.91 9.99
CA LYS A 28 -9.86 1.63 11.05
C LYS A 28 -10.90 0.75 11.72
N ALA A 29 -11.65 -0.03 10.95
CA ALA A 29 -12.62 -0.97 11.51
C ALA A 29 -11.92 -2.02 12.39
N LEU A 30 -10.79 -2.60 11.97
CA LEU A 30 -10.03 -3.55 12.79
C LEU A 30 -9.57 -2.93 14.12
N PHE A 31 -9.13 -1.68 14.09
CA PHE A 31 -8.60 -1.01 15.28
C PHE A 31 -9.70 -0.56 16.25
N LEU A 32 -10.86 -0.14 15.75
CA LEU A 32 -11.94 0.45 16.57
C LEU A 32 -13.07 -0.54 16.92
N SER A 33 -13.17 -1.65 16.20
CA SER A 33 -14.26 -2.62 16.40
C SER A 33 -14.21 -3.29 17.77
N ARG A 34 -15.38 -3.36 18.42
CA ARG A 34 -15.62 -4.20 19.61
C ARG A 34 -16.53 -5.36 19.24
N LEU A 35 -16.06 -6.21 18.34
CA LEU A 35 -16.82 -7.34 17.82
C LEU A 35 -16.50 -8.63 18.59
N GLY A 36 -17.34 -9.65 18.42
CA GLY A 36 -17.08 -11.00 18.90
C GLY A 36 -15.92 -11.66 18.14
N LYS A 37 -15.43 -12.79 18.66
CA LYS A 37 -14.26 -13.49 18.10
C LYS A 37 -14.44 -13.85 16.61
N LYS A 38 -15.60 -14.41 16.25
CA LYS A 38 -15.88 -14.84 14.87
C LYS A 38 -15.93 -13.66 13.90
N GLU A 39 -16.57 -12.58 14.30
CA GLU A 39 -16.70 -11.36 13.50
C GLU A 39 -15.34 -10.66 13.35
N MET A 40 -14.49 -10.67 14.39
CA MET A 40 -13.12 -10.19 14.29
C MET A 40 -12.27 -11.04 13.34
N ASP A 41 -12.42 -12.37 13.36
CA ASP A 41 -11.68 -13.26 12.46
C ASP A 41 -12.08 -13.02 10.99
N LEU A 42 -13.37 -12.82 10.71
CA LEU A 42 -13.86 -12.45 9.38
C LEU A 42 -13.30 -11.09 8.93
N LEU A 43 -13.34 -10.08 9.80
CA LEU A 43 -12.82 -8.75 9.51
C LEU A 43 -11.30 -8.76 9.23
N ARG A 44 -10.54 -9.61 9.93
CA ARG A 44 -9.10 -9.81 9.65
C ARG A 44 -8.86 -10.42 8.28
N SER A 45 -9.63 -11.45 7.93
CA SER A 45 -9.55 -12.07 6.60
C SER A 45 -9.87 -11.07 5.50
N ASP A 46 -10.93 -10.28 5.65
CA ASP A 46 -11.31 -9.26 4.67
C ASP A 46 -10.25 -8.16 4.52
N PHE A 47 -9.63 -7.77 5.64
CA PHE A 47 -8.52 -6.83 5.64
C PHE A 47 -7.30 -7.38 4.90
N GLU A 48 -6.87 -8.61 5.17
CA GLU A 48 -5.73 -9.23 4.52
C GLU A 48 -5.95 -9.38 3.01
N ILE A 49 -7.14 -9.85 2.61
CA ILE A 49 -7.53 -9.94 1.20
C ILE A 49 -7.50 -8.56 0.53
N THR A 50 -8.05 -7.54 1.20
CA THR A 50 -8.06 -6.18 0.65
C THR A 50 -6.66 -5.62 0.54
N ARG A 51 -5.81 -5.79 1.56
CA ARG A 51 -4.40 -5.38 1.55
C ARG A 51 -3.65 -6.00 0.38
N LEU A 52 -3.78 -7.32 0.18
CA LEU A 52 -3.12 -8.01 -0.94
C LEU A 52 -3.60 -7.48 -2.29
N LYS A 53 -4.91 -7.33 -2.48
CA LYS A 53 -5.48 -6.78 -3.73
C LYS A 53 -5.00 -5.36 -4.00
N THR A 54 -4.99 -4.50 -2.98
CA THR A 54 -4.53 -3.11 -3.11
C THR A 54 -3.05 -3.07 -3.47
N LEU A 55 -2.19 -3.86 -2.82
CA LEU A 55 -0.78 -3.95 -3.15
C LEU A 55 -0.54 -4.46 -4.57
N SER A 56 -1.25 -5.52 -5.00
CA SER A 56 -1.12 -6.03 -6.37
C SER A 56 -1.53 -4.98 -7.42
N LYS A 57 -2.58 -4.20 -7.16
CA LYS A 57 -2.98 -3.10 -8.06
C LYS A 57 -1.97 -1.95 -8.06
N LEU A 58 -1.42 -1.61 -6.89
CA LEU A 58 -0.35 -0.61 -6.79
C LEU A 58 0.89 -1.02 -7.60
N MET A 59 1.26 -2.30 -7.56
CA MET A 59 2.35 -2.81 -8.40
C MET A 59 2.01 -2.73 -9.89
N ALA A 60 0.76 -3.02 -10.27
CA ALA A 60 0.33 -3.01 -11.66
C ALA A 60 0.07 -1.61 -12.24
N SER A 61 -0.06 -0.58 -11.40
CA SER A 61 -0.31 0.80 -11.85
C SER A 61 0.95 1.50 -12.38
N LEU A 62 2.12 0.94 -12.11
CA LEU A 62 3.41 1.42 -12.60
C LEU A 62 3.94 0.50 -13.72
N SER A 63 4.61 1.12 -14.69
CA SER A 63 5.28 0.41 -15.79
C SER A 63 6.55 -0.28 -15.28
N LEU A 64 7.00 -1.32 -16.00
CA LEU A 64 8.25 -2.01 -15.66
C LEU A 64 9.46 -1.07 -15.59
N GLU A 65 9.49 -0.03 -16.44
CA GLU A 65 10.52 1.00 -16.41
C GLU A 65 10.48 1.80 -15.10
N GLU A 66 9.30 2.23 -14.67
CA GLU A 66 9.12 2.93 -13.39
C GLU A 66 9.51 2.04 -12.19
N HIS A 67 9.26 0.73 -12.26
CA HIS A 67 9.74 -0.21 -11.22
C HIS A 67 11.28 -0.22 -11.14
N PHE A 68 11.98 -0.14 -12.26
CA PHE A 68 13.44 -0.06 -12.28
C PHE A 68 13.95 1.30 -11.80
N GLU A 69 13.30 2.40 -12.21
CA GLU A 69 13.65 3.74 -11.74
C GLU A 69 13.52 3.85 -10.21
N ILE A 70 12.41 3.36 -9.63
CA ILE A 70 12.23 3.32 -8.17
C ILE A 70 13.33 2.51 -7.51
N ARG A 71 13.64 1.33 -8.06
CA ARG A 71 14.70 0.48 -7.51
C ARG A 71 16.05 1.20 -7.51
N ASP A 72 16.36 1.93 -8.57
CA ASP A 72 17.63 2.64 -8.71
C ASP A 72 17.70 3.90 -7.81
N LEU A 73 16.55 4.40 -7.35
CA LEU A 73 16.44 5.46 -6.33
C LEU A 73 16.60 4.95 -4.90
N ILE A 74 16.48 3.63 -4.65
CA ILE A 74 16.67 3.04 -3.32
C ILE A 74 18.13 3.14 -2.93
N VAL A 75 18.38 3.65 -1.73
CA VAL A 75 19.71 3.78 -1.14
C VAL A 75 19.81 2.90 0.10
N ASP A 76 21.01 2.39 0.37
CA ASP A 76 21.31 1.71 1.62
C ASP A 76 21.01 2.66 2.81
N ASP A 77 20.27 2.15 3.81
CA ASP A 77 19.78 2.87 4.99
C ASP A 77 18.69 3.96 4.76
N GLY A 78 18.02 3.97 3.61
CA GLY A 78 16.83 4.82 3.38
C GLY A 78 15.54 4.33 4.07
N GLU A 79 14.53 5.20 4.21
CA GLU A 79 13.19 4.80 4.71
C GLU A 79 12.53 3.72 3.82
N ILE A 80 12.74 3.84 2.50
CA ILE A 80 12.36 2.84 1.52
C ILE A 80 13.59 1.99 1.22
N ARG A 81 13.59 0.75 1.69
CA ARG A 81 14.72 -0.19 1.56
C ARG A 81 14.52 -1.22 0.45
N SER A 82 13.30 -1.31 -0.07
CA SER A 82 12.94 -2.29 -1.08
C SER A 82 11.74 -1.79 -1.89
N LEU A 83 11.57 -2.36 -3.08
CA LEU A 83 10.42 -2.09 -3.92
C LEU A 83 9.08 -2.47 -3.24
N PRO A 84 8.98 -3.60 -2.50
CA PRO A 84 7.82 -3.84 -1.63
C PRO A 84 7.57 -2.75 -0.58
N ASP A 85 8.62 -2.22 0.05
CA ASP A 85 8.47 -1.14 1.04
C ASP A 85 7.92 0.14 0.40
N PHE A 86 8.34 0.44 -0.84
CA PHE A 86 7.77 1.53 -1.62
C PHE A 86 6.25 1.36 -1.76
N PHE A 87 5.78 0.20 -2.22
CA PHE A 87 4.33 -0.02 -2.39
C PHE A 87 3.57 -0.02 -1.07
N GLN A 88 4.18 -0.48 0.02
CA GLN A 88 3.58 -0.35 1.35
C GLN A 88 3.46 1.12 1.79
N SER A 89 4.46 1.95 1.48
CA SER A 89 4.40 3.39 1.78
C SER A 89 3.24 4.09 1.07
N CYS A 90 2.80 3.58 -0.08
CA CYS A 90 1.64 4.12 -0.80
C CYS A 90 0.29 3.88 -0.10
N LEU A 91 0.23 2.98 0.89
CA LEU A 91 -0.98 2.73 1.68
C LEU A 91 -1.21 3.75 2.80
N HIS A 92 -0.22 4.61 3.07
CA HIS A 92 -0.20 5.57 4.17
C HIS A 92 -0.22 7.02 3.69
#